data_AF-A0A7V5BET0-F1
#
_entry.id   AF-A0A7V5BET0-F1
#
_cell.length_a   1.000
_cell.length_b   1.000
_cell.length_c   1.000
_cell.angle_alpha   90.00
_cell.angle_beta   90.00
_cell.angle_gamma   90.00
#
_symmetry.space_group_name_H-M   'P 1'
#
loop_
_entity.id
_entity.type
_entity.pdbx_description
1 polymer ?
#
loop_
_entity_poly.entity_id
_entity_poly.type
_entity_poly.pdbx_seq_one_letter_code
_entity_poly.pdbx_strand_id
1 'polypeptide(L)' 'TDTDAFAYSNGGVPSALISLPLRYMHTTVEMLHREDIINTTKLIFESLRKIEGGMDFRYF' A
#
# COMPACT_ATOMS: atom_id res chain seq x y z
N THR A 1 -7.05 -0.55 -7.79
CA THR A 1 -8.25 0.18 -8.20
C THR A 1 -8.55 1.36 -7.29
N ASP A 2 -8.45 1.23 -5.96
CA ASP A 2 -8.79 2.35 -5.07
C ASP A 2 -7.72 3.44 -4.96
N THR A 3 -6.43 3.06 -4.92
CA THR A 3 -5.33 4.04 -4.79
C THR A 3 -5.26 5.02 -5.97
N ASP A 4 -5.57 4.56 -7.18
CA ASP A 4 -5.58 5.44 -8.35
C ASP A 4 -6.68 6.51 -8.21
N ALA A 5 -7.88 6.12 -7.75
CA ALA A 5 -8.96 7.07 -7.50
C ALA A 5 -8.59 8.11 -6.43
N PHE A 6 -7.89 7.69 -5.37
CA PHE A 6 -7.35 8.62 -4.36
C PHE A 6 -6.28 9.53 -4.95
N ALA A 7 -5.37 8.99 -5.76
CA ALA A 7 -4.28 9.74 -6.37
C ALA A 7 -4.80 10.91 -7.23
N TYR A 8 -5.93 10.72 -7.93
CA TYR A 8 -6.54 11.75 -8.78
C TYR A 8 -7.61 12.61 -8.06
N SER A 9 -7.89 12.37 -6.79
CA SER A 9 -8.89 13.14 -6.04
C SER A 9 -8.39 14.55 -5.68
N ASN A 10 -9.31 15.54 -5.61
CA ASN A 10 -9.06 16.91 -5.14
C ASN A 10 -7.82 17.64 -5.71
N GLY A 11 -7.43 17.35 -6.96
CA GLY A 11 -6.27 17.96 -7.60
C GLY A 11 -4.93 17.25 -7.37
N GLY A 12 -4.97 16.06 -6.76
CA GLY A 12 -3.80 15.21 -6.55
C GLY A 12 -3.57 14.95 -5.06
N VAL A 13 -3.66 13.68 -4.63
CA VAL A 13 -3.29 13.27 -3.28
C VAL A 13 -2.12 12.30 -3.35
N PRO A 14 -0.97 12.56 -2.70
CA PRO A 14 0.10 11.58 -2.60
C PRO A 14 -0.43 10.25 -2.07
N SER A 15 -0.37 9.23 -2.91
CA SER A 15 -1.00 7.94 -2.66
C SER A 15 -0.03 6.82 -3.00
N ALA A 16 0.05 5.81 -2.14
CA ALA A 16 0.86 4.62 -2.35
C ALA A 16 0.01 3.37 -2.15
N LEU A 17 0.21 2.36 -3.00
CA LEU A 17 -0.43 1.05 -2.87
C LEU A 17 0.63 0.03 -2.45
N ILE A 18 0.44 -0.57 -1.28
CA ILE A 18 1.20 -1.74 -0.85
C ILE A 18 0.22 -2.92 -0.86
N SER A 19 0.52 -3.96 -1.62
CA SER A 19 -0.35 -5.13 -1.74
C SER A 19 0.35 -6.39 -1.25
N LEU A 20 -0.44 -7.28 -0.65
CA LEU A 20 -0.01 -8.61 -0.28
C LEU A 20 -0.05 -9.51 -1.53
N PRO A 21 1.04 -10.19 -1.90
CA PRO A 21 1.01 -11.16 -2.99
C PRO A 21 0.12 -12.34 -2.59
N LEU A 22 -0.91 -12.59 -3.40
CA LEU A 22 -1.87 -13.68 -3.18
C LEU A 22 -2.35 -14.26 -4.52
N ARG A 23 -2.91 -15.47 -4.46
CA ARG A 23 -3.54 -16.18 -5.57
C ARG A 23 -5.04 -16.27 -5.34
N TYR A 24 -5.77 -16.29 -6.45
CA TYR A 24 -7.24 -16.43 -6.51
C TYR A 24 -8.00 -15.26 -5.86
N MET A 25 -7.52 -14.04 -6.11
CA MET A 25 -8.18 -12.81 -5.66
C MET A 25 -9.65 -12.78 -6.12
N HIS A 26 -10.55 -12.38 -5.23
CA HIS A 26 -12.00 -12.33 -5.45
C HIS A 26 -12.70 -13.69 -5.59
N THR A 27 -12.06 -14.76 -5.14
CA THR A 27 -12.73 -16.06 -5.02
C THR A 27 -13.08 -16.36 -3.57
N THR A 28 -13.91 -17.38 -3.32
CA THR A 28 -14.29 -17.80 -1.96
C THR A 28 -13.12 -18.37 -1.17
N VAL A 29 -12.04 -18.78 -1.84
CA VAL A 29 -10.85 -19.35 -1.21
C VAL A 29 -9.61 -18.73 -1.84
N GLU A 30 -9.00 -17.80 -1.12
CA GLU A 30 -7.73 -17.18 -1.50
C GLU A 30 -6.54 -17.93 -0.88
N MET A 31 -5.38 -17.89 -1.55
CA MET A 31 -4.17 -18.57 -1.09
C MET A 31 -2.97 -17.64 -1.12
N LEU A 32 -2.14 -17.70 -0.10
CA LEU A 32 -0.93 -16.89 0.00
C LEU A 32 0.13 -17.57 0.87
N HIS A 33 1.37 -17.11 0.75
CA HIS A 33 2.47 -17.64 1.54
C HIS A 33 2.54 -16.94 2.90
N ARG A 34 2.69 -17.71 3.99
CA ARG A 34 2.69 -17.17 5.36
C ARG A 34 3.77 -16.13 5.59
N GLU A 35 4.92 -16.28 4.95
CA GLU A 35 6.03 -15.34 5.11
C GLU A 35 5.75 -13.98 4.47
N ASP A 36 4.98 -13.96 3.38
CA ASP A 36 4.61 -12.71 2.70
C ASP A 36 3.72 -11.84 3.58
N ILE A 37 2.86 -12.45 4.42
CA ILE A 37 2.09 -11.70 5.43
C ILE A 37 3.03 -10.92 6.34
N ILE A 38 4.03 -11.60 6.89
CA ILE A 38 4.95 -11.03 7.86
C ILE A 38 5.79 -9.93 7.20
N ASN A 39 6.26 -10.17 5.99
CA ASN A 39 7.09 -9.22 5.27
C ASN A 39 6.30 -7.99 4.80
N THR A 40 5.07 -8.16 4.31
CA THR A 40 4.18 -7.04 3.96
C THR A 40 3.82 -6.21 5.20
N THR A 41 3.54 -6.85 6.35
CA THR A 41 3.31 -6.11 7.61
C THR A 41 4.53 -5.31 8.03
N LYS A 42 5.73 -5.90 7.99
CA LYS A 42 6.99 -5.18 8.28
C LYS A 42 7.21 -4.02 7.33
N LEU A 43 6.94 -4.20 6.03
CA LEU A 43 7.08 -3.15 5.03
C LEU A 43 6.15 -1.96 5.34
N ILE A 44 4.88 -2.22 5.66
CA ILE A 44 3.93 -1.17 6.06
C ILE A 44 4.42 -0.46 7.33
N PHE A 45 4.84 -1.21 8.34
CA PHE A 45 5.32 -0.66 9.61
C PHE A 45 6.55 0.25 9.44
N GLU A 46 7.58 -0.23 8.75
CA GLU A 46 8.80 0.54 8.52
C GLU A 46 8.58 1.72 7.56
N SER A 47 7.61 1.62 6.63
CA SER A 47 7.21 2.76 5.79
C SER A 47 6.59 3.87 6.64
N LEU A 48 5.66 3.54 7.53
CA LEU A 48 5.02 4.52 8.42
C LEU A 48 6.03 5.19 9.36
N ARG A 49 7.02 4.44 9.86
CA ARG A 49 8.08 4.99 10.73
C ARG A 49 8.96 6.03 10.05
N LYS A 50 9.07 5.99 8.73
CA LYS A 50 9.86 6.95 7.95
C LYS A 50 9.07 8.20 7.58
N ILE A 51 7.75 8.21 7.72
CA ILE A 51 6.92 9.38 7.42
C ILE A 51 6.95 10.32 8.61
N GLU A 52 7.38 11.56 8.35
CA GLU A 52 7.47 12.62 9.35
C GLU A 52 6.35 13.67 9.16
N GLY A 53 6.01 14.37 10.24
CA GLY A 53 5.04 15.46 10.18
C GLY A 53 5.53 16.57 9.24
N GLY A 54 4.71 16.93 8.25
CA GLY A 54 5.06 17.95 7.26
C GLY A 54 5.98 17.47 6.13
N MET A 55 6.20 16.14 6.01
CA MET A 55 6.94 15.56 4.90
C MET A 55 6.31 15.95 3.55
N ASP A 56 7.15 16.45 2.63
CA ASP A 56 6.76 16.80 1.27
C ASP A 56 6.92 15.58 0.35
N PHE A 57 5.84 15.23 -0.36
CA PHE A 57 5.77 14.08 -1.24
C PHE A 57 5.73 14.45 -2.73
N ARG A 58 5.96 15.73 -3.07
CA ARG A 58 6.06 16.19 -4.45
C ARG A 58 7.39 15.74 -5.06
N TYR A 59 7.38 15.49 -6.37
CA TYR A 59 8.57 14.96 -7.03
C TYR A 59 9.67 16.01 -7.20
N PHE A 60 9.36 17.31 -7.29
CA PHE A 60 10.30 18.44 -7.37
C PHE A 60 9.59 19.72 -6.93
#